data_AF-W1P3H5-F1
#
_entry.id   AF-W1P3H5-F1
#
_cell.length_a   1.000
_cell.length_b   1.000
_cell.length_c   1.000
_cell.angle_alpha   90.00
_cell.angle_beta   90.00
_cell.angle_gamma   90.00
#
_symmetry.space_group_name_H-M   'P 1'
#
loop_
_entity.id
_entity.type
_entity.pdbx_description
1 polymer ?
#
loop_
_entity_poly.entity_id
_entity_poly.type
_entity_poly.pdbx_seq_one_letter_code
_entity_poly.pdbx_strand_id
1 'polypeptide(L)'
;LENQRRRLSFQSRGGEREIVEVEGGHIVRAIGRKDGHSKVCTVCWPRDRCVRLAAHTAIQFYDVQDRLGYDRPSKAMDWFINKAKPAIDELKKRTHGQSSSHGNAPSFWGD
;
A
#
# COMPACT_ATOMS: atom_id res chain seq x y z
N LEU A 1 27.97 -24.17 3.89
CA LEU A 1 26.97 -23.75 4.90
C LEU A 1 26.45 -22.36 4.49
N GLU A 2 25.92 -22.24 3.28
CA GLU A 2 24.49 -22.34 2.98
C GLU A 2 23.64 -21.40 3.84
N ASN A 3 23.56 -20.14 3.43
CA ASN A 3 22.57 -19.20 3.94
C ASN A 3 21.73 -18.73 2.76
N GLN A 4 20.81 -19.61 2.36
CA GLN A 4 19.80 -19.38 1.34
C GLN A 4 18.89 -18.24 1.80
N ARG A 5 19.15 -17.02 1.31
CA ARG A 5 18.15 -15.96 1.28
C ARG A 5 17.00 -16.45 0.39
N ARG A 6 15.96 -17.01 1.01
CA ARG A 6 14.68 -17.31 0.35
C ARG A 6 14.09 -16.00 -0.15
N ARG A 7 14.44 -15.68 -1.39
CA ARG A 7 13.76 -14.72 -2.26
C ARG A 7 12.28 -15.11 -2.22
N LEU A 8 11.42 -14.26 -1.67
CA LEU A 8 9.97 -14.40 -1.83
C LEU A 8 9.68 -14.22 -3.32
N SER A 9 9.70 -15.33 -4.05
CA SER A 9 9.28 -15.42 -5.43
C SER A 9 7.78 -15.22 -5.46
N PHE A 10 7.34 -13.98 -5.68
CA PHE A 10 5.98 -13.76 -6.16
C PHE A 10 5.94 -14.31 -7.59
N GLN A 11 5.53 -15.56 -7.70
CA GLN A 11 5.44 -16.28 -8.96
C GLN A 11 4.31 -15.63 -9.76
N SER A 12 4.65 -14.67 -10.62
CA SER A 12 3.83 -14.38 -11.80
C SER A 12 3.96 -15.59 -12.72
N ARG A 13 3.29 -16.70 -12.41
CA ARG A 13 3.16 -17.83 -13.34
C ARG A 13 2.37 -17.30 -14.53
N GLY A 14 3.00 -17.32 -15.69
CA GLY A 14 2.39 -16.93 -16.96
C GLY A 14 1.04 -17.61 -17.13
N GLY A 15 0.03 -16.82 -17.47
CA GLY A 15 -1.30 -17.31 -17.77
C GLY A 15 -1.26 -18.16 -19.03
N GLU A 16 -1.51 -19.44 -18.87
CA GLU A 16 -1.86 -20.33 -19.96
C GLU A 16 -3.21 -19.86 -20.51
N ARG A 17 -3.20 -19.47 -21.78
CA ARG A 17 -4.34 -18.93 -22.50
C ARG A 17 -5.07 -20.10 -23.16
N GLU A 18 -6.16 -20.54 -22.55
CA GLU A 18 -7.06 -21.52 -23.16
C GLU A 18 -7.84 -20.81 -24.29
N ILE A 19 -7.58 -21.24 -25.52
CA ILE A 19 -8.27 -20.76 -26.71
C ILE A 19 -9.46 -21.68 -26.91
N VAL A 20 -10.66 -21.16 -26.65
CA VAL A 20 -11.91 -21.89 -26.93
C VAL A 20 -12.34 -21.54 -28.34
N GLU A 21 -12.30 -22.53 -29.23
CA GLU A 21 -12.77 -22.39 -30.61
C GLU A 21 -14.30 -22.49 -30.63
N VAL A 22 -14.96 -21.49 -31.22
CA VAL A 22 -16.41 -21.47 -31.43
C VAL A 22 -16.66 -21.11 -32.90
N GLU A 23 -17.65 -21.74 -33.52
CA GLU A 23 -18.03 -21.49 -34.92
C GLU A 23 -18.36 -20.00 -35.11
N GLY A 24 -17.42 -19.26 -35.73
CA GLY A 24 -17.54 -17.83 -36.01
C GLY A 24 -16.44 -16.93 -35.45
N GLY A 25 -15.50 -17.44 -34.64
CA GLY A 25 -14.31 -16.67 -34.24
C GLY A 25 -13.67 -17.15 -32.93
N HIS A 26 -12.37 -16.89 -32.80
CA HIS A 26 -11.58 -17.25 -31.62
C HIS A 26 -11.88 -16.30 -30.45
N ILE A 27 -12.44 -16.83 -29.34
CA ILE A 27 -12.55 -16.08 -28.09
C ILE A 27 -11.32 -16.43 -27.22
N VAL A 28 -10.37 -15.50 -27.10
CA VAL A 28 -9.30 -15.60 -26.10
C VAL A 28 -9.91 -15.29 -24.72
N ARG A 29 -10.31 -16.33 -23.98
CA ARG A 29 -10.83 -16.14 -22.61
C ARG A 29 -9.64 -16.06 -21.66
N ALA A 30 -9.22 -14.85 -21.31
CA ALA A 30 -8.24 -14.64 -20.25
C ALA A 30 -8.86 -15.01 -18.89
N ILE A 31 -8.75 -16.27 -18.48
CA ILE A 31 -9.06 -16.72 -17.12
C ILE A 31 -7.85 -16.38 -16.25
N GLY A 32 -7.76 -15.16 -15.73
CA GLY A 32 -6.70 -14.84 -14.76
C GLY A 32 -6.34 -13.37 -14.56
N ARG A 33 -7.00 -12.78 -13.54
CA ARG A 33 -6.49 -11.73 -12.63
C ARG A 33 -6.33 -10.32 -13.21
N LYS A 34 -7.44 -9.58 -13.22
CA LYS A 34 -7.51 -8.15 -13.58
C LYS A 34 -7.38 -7.18 -12.39
N ASP A 35 -6.95 -7.63 -11.20
CA ASP A 35 -7.18 -6.82 -9.98
C ASP A 35 -5.91 -6.55 -9.17
N GLY A 36 -4.72 -6.72 -9.76
CA GLY A 36 -3.45 -6.44 -9.08
C GLY A 36 -3.17 -4.96 -8.84
N HIS A 37 -3.95 -4.05 -9.44
CA HIS A 37 -3.64 -2.62 -9.41
C HIS A 37 -3.88 -2.03 -8.02
N SER A 38 -4.74 -2.58 -7.17
CA SER A 38 -5.07 -2.02 -5.85
C SER A 38 -4.00 -2.23 -4.78
N LYS A 39 -2.96 -3.04 -5.05
CA LYS A 39 -1.88 -3.36 -4.11
C LYS A 39 -0.60 -2.59 -4.37
N VAL A 40 0.13 -2.29 -3.29
CA VAL A 40 1.49 -1.74 -3.27
C VAL A 40 2.38 -2.70 -2.51
N CYS A 41 3.50 -3.09 -3.11
CA CYS A 41 4.51 -3.88 -2.43
C CYS A 41 5.37 -2.94 -1.57
N THR A 42 5.34 -3.15 -0.26
CA THR A 42 6.31 -2.55 0.68
C THR A 42 7.35 -3.59 1.08
N VAL A 43 8.48 -3.17 1.66
CA VAL A 43 9.59 -4.06 2.07
C VAL A 43 9.18 -5.19 3.01
N CYS A 44 8.03 -5.07 3.68
CA CYS A 44 7.53 -6.10 4.58
C CYS A 44 6.39 -6.93 3.95
N TRP A 45 5.38 -6.31 3.33
CA TRP A 45 4.20 -7.01 2.81
C TRP A 45 3.43 -6.18 1.76
N PRO A 46 2.62 -6.80 0.88
CA PRO A 46 1.65 -6.07 0.07
C PRO A 46 0.64 -5.31 0.95
N ARG A 47 0.37 -4.06 0.59
CA ARG A 47 -0.56 -3.15 1.25
C ARG A 47 -1.59 -2.64 0.25
N ASP A 48 -2.80 -2.35 0.72
CA ASP A 48 -3.82 -1.71 -0.11
C ASP A 48 -3.49 -0.22 -0.32
N ARG A 49 -3.82 0.30 -1.51
CA ARG A 49 -3.71 1.73 -1.82
C ARG A 49 -4.85 2.57 -1.24
N CYS A 50 -5.97 1.94 -0.89
CA CYS A 50 -7.16 2.64 -0.39
C CYS A 50 -7.00 2.97 1.10
N VAL A 51 -7.11 4.26 1.44
CA VAL A 51 -7.10 4.74 2.81
C VAL A 51 -8.54 4.89 3.29
N ARG A 52 -8.88 4.25 4.42
CA ARG A 52 -10.18 4.40 5.08
C ARG A 52 -10.04 5.46 6.16
N LEU A 53 -10.77 6.55 6.03
CA LEU A 53 -10.79 7.64 7.01
C LEU A 53 -12.04 7.54 7.88
N ALA A 54 -11.94 7.98 9.14
CA ALA A 54 -13.12 8.23 9.95
C ALA A 54 -13.96 9.36 9.33
N ALA A 55 -15.27 9.35 9.56
CA ALA A 55 -16.20 10.30 8.94
C ALA A 55 -15.77 11.77 9.14
N HIS A 56 -15.43 12.14 10.38
CA HIS A 56 -14.97 13.50 10.70
C HIS A 56 -13.69 13.89 9.95
N THR A 57 -12.70 12.99 9.90
CA THR A 57 -11.44 13.23 9.18
C THR A 57 -11.65 13.31 7.67
N ALA A 58 -12.59 12.52 7.12
CA ALA A 58 -12.94 12.59 5.71
C ALA A 58 -13.52 13.96 5.34
N ILE A 59 -14.42 14.52 6.17
CA ILE A 59 -14.98 15.86 5.96
C ILE A 59 -13.86 16.91 5.89
N GLN A 60 -12.99 16.94 6.90
CA GLN A 60 -11.86 17.87 6.94
C GLN A 60 -10.91 17.68 5.75
N PHE A 61 -10.70 16.44 5.32
CA PHE A 61 -9.84 16.13 4.18
C PHE A 61 -10.41 16.68 2.87
N TYR A 62 -11.71 16.48 2.61
CA TYR A 62 -12.34 16.95 1.38
C TYR A 62 -12.48 18.47 1.35
N ASP A 63 -12.69 19.14 2.49
CA ASP A 63 -12.65 20.60 2.57
C ASP A 63 -11.30 21.17 2.10
N VAL A 64 -10.20 20.53 2.49
CA VAL A 64 -8.85 20.92 2.06
C VAL A 64 -8.65 20.63 0.57
N GLN A 65 -9.16 19.50 0.08
CA GLN A 65 -9.11 19.15 -1.33
C GLN A 65 -9.81 20.21 -2.21
N ASP A 66 -11.00 20.65 -1.81
CA ASP A 66 -11.80 21.66 -2.52
C ASP A 66 -11.12 23.03 -2.52
N ARG A 67 -10.59 23.46 -1.37
CA ARG A 67 -9.86 24.72 -1.24
C ARG A 67 -8.58 24.77 -2.09
N LEU A 68 -7.95 23.62 -2.32
CA LEU A 68 -6.77 23.49 -3.17
C LEU A 68 -7.13 23.32 -4.65
N GLY A 69 -8.41 23.12 -4.98
CA GLY A 69 -8.87 22.89 -6.35
C GLY A 69 -8.37 21.56 -6.94
N TYR A 70 -8.14 20.55 -6.10
CA TYR A 70 -7.64 19.25 -6.56
C TYR A 70 -8.77 18.30 -6.95
N ASP A 71 -8.77 17.87 -8.20
CA ASP A 71 -9.71 16.88 -8.73
C ASP A 71 -9.47 15.45 -8.19
N ARG A 72 -8.23 15.13 -7.82
CA ARG A 72 -7.84 13.77 -7.38
C ARG A 72 -7.34 13.79 -5.94
N PRO A 73 -7.84 12.89 -5.06
CA PRO A 73 -7.43 12.83 -3.65
C PRO A 73 -5.95 12.46 -3.49
N SER A 74 -5.35 11.79 -4.47
CA SER A 74 -3.92 11.49 -4.49
C SER A 74 -3.08 12.77 -4.46
N LYS A 75 -3.48 13.82 -5.21
CA LYS A 75 -2.75 15.10 -5.23
C LYS A 75 -2.85 15.84 -3.90
N ALA A 76 -4.03 15.80 -3.26
CA ALA A 76 -4.22 16.34 -1.92
C ALA A 76 -3.35 15.61 -0.89
N MET A 77 -3.28 14.27 -0.97
CA MET A 77 -2.40 13.47 -0.11
C MET A 77 -0.92 13.78 -0.33
N ASP A 78 -0.46 13.94 -1.57
CA ASP A 78 0.91 14.34 -1.86
C ASP A 78 1.25 15.71 -1.26
N TRP A 79 0.30 16.65 -1.32
CA TRP A 79 0.42 17.96 -0.69
C TRP A 79 0.53 17.85 0.84
N PHE A 80 -0.31 17.03 1.48
CA PHE A 80 -0.24 16.77 2.92
C PHE A 80 1.12 16.20 3.33
N ILE A 81 1.62 15.20 2.61
CA ILE A 81 2.94 14.60 2.88
C ILE A 81 4.02 15.67 2.79
N ASN A 82 3.98 16.53 1.77
CA ASN A 82 4.94 17.61 1.61
C ASN A 82 4.87 18.65 2.74
N LYS A 83 3.67 18.98 3.23
CA LYS A 83 3.49 19.89 4.38
C LYS A 83 3.86 19.27 5.71
N ALA A 84 3.72 17.95 5.86
CA ALA A 84 4.03 17.21 7.09
C ALA A 84 5.52 16.86 7.23
N LYS A 85 6.30 16.86 6.14
CA LYS A 85 7.77 16.64 6.15
C LYS A 85 8.51 17.35 7.31
N PRO A 86 8.39 18.68 7.51
CA PRO A 86 9.10 19.36 8.59
C PRO A 86 8.73 18.85 9.98
N ALA A 87 7.44 18.55 10.22
CA ALA A 87 6.98 18.02 11.50
C ALA A 87 7.49 16.59 11.75
N ILE A 88 7.54 15.75 10.69
CA ILE A 88 8.11 14.41 10.76
C ILE A 88 9.62 14.46 11.04
N ASP A 89 10.33 15.38 10.40
CA ASP A 89 11.77 15.54 10.61
C ASP A 89 12.11 16.05 12.01
N GLU A 90 11.27 16.93 12.58
CA GLU A 90 11.38 17.32 14.00
C GLU A 90 11.14 16.13 14.94
N LEU A 91 10.12 15.30 14.66
CA LEU A 91 9.83 14.11 15.46
C LEU A 91 11.00 13.13 15.48
N LYS A 92 11.63 12.86 14.32
CA LYS A 92 12.81 11.99 14.23
C LYS A 92 13.97 12.46 15.11
N LYS A 93 14.20 13.77 15.16
CA LYS A 93 15.23 14.38 16.03
C LYS A 93 14.92 14.13 17.50
N ARG A 94 13.65 14.24 17.91
CA ARG A 94 13.21 13.98 19.29
C ARG A 94 13.39 12.51 19.67
N THR A 95 13.06 11.58 18.77
CA THR A 95 13.14 10.14 19.06
C THR A 95 14.56 9.59 19.12
N HIS A 96 15.52 10.18 18.40
CA HIS A 96 16.93 9.77 18.48
C HIS A 96 17.65 10.25 19.76
N GLY A 97 17.05 11.18 20.52
CA GLY A 97 17.58 11.66 21.81
C GLY A 97 16.94 11.01 23.05
N GLN A 98 15.92 10.16 22.89
CA GLN A 98 15.25 9.44 23.98
C GLN A 98 15.44 7.93 23.85
N SER A 99 16.68 7.47 23.89
CA SER A 99 16.98 6.08 24.24
C SER A 99 17.01 5.95 25.77
N SER A 100 15.87 6.12 26.44
CA SER A 100 15.71 5.72 27.84
C SER A 100 14.49 4.81 27.99
N SER A 101 14.79 3.53 28.14
CA SER A 101 14.09 2.58 28.99
C SER A 101 12.56 2.55 28.87
N HIS A 102 12.03 1.82 27.89
CA HIS A 102 10.72 1.17 28.00
C HIS A 102 10.90 -0.32 27.72
N GLY A 103 10.76 -1.10 28.79
CA GLY A 103 10.96 -2.54 28.81
C GLY A 103 9.90 -3.32 28.02
N ASN A 104 10.37 -4.45 27.50
CA ASN A 104 9.67 -5.69 27.15
C ASN A 104 8.15 -5.60 26.88
N ALA A 105 7.76 -5.62 25.60
CA ALA A 105 6.37 -5.89 25.20
C ALA A 105 6.11 -7.41 25.21
N PRO A 106 5.04 -7.90 25.84
CA PRO A 106 4.73 -9.32 25.87
C PRO A 106 4.25 -9.81 24.49
N SER A 107 4.64 -11.05 24.17
CA SER A 107 4.21 -11.82 23.01
C SER A 107 2.70 -12.03 22.99
N PHE A 108 1.99 -11.34 22.08
CA PHE A 108 0.52 -11.30 22.00
C PHE A 108 -0.09 -12.25 20.94
N TRP A 109 0.68 -13.13 20.29
CA TRP A 109 0.12 -14.13 19.37
C TRP A 109 0.59 -15.53 19.77
N GLY A 110 -0.19 -16.13 20.67
CA GLY A 110 -0.17 -17.55 21.00
C GLY A 110 -1.62 -18.01 21.13
N ASP A 111 -1.89 -19.19 20.56
CA ASP A 111 -3.16 -19.92 20.38
C ASP A 111 -4.09 -19.49 19.22
#